data_AF-A0A9D7ILX0-F1
#
_entry.id   AF-A0A9D7ILX0-F1
#
_cell.length_a   1.000
_cell.length_b   1.000
_cell.length_c   1.000
_cell.angle_alpha   90.00
_cell.angle_beta   90.00
_cell.angle_gamma   90.00
#
_symmetry.space_group_name_H-M   'P 1'
#
loop_
_entity.id
_entity.type
_entity.pdbx_description
1 polymer ?
#
loop_
_entity_poly.entity_id
_entity_poly.type
_entity_poly.pdbx_seq_one_letter_code
_entity_poly.pdbx_strand_id
1 'polypeptide(L)'
;MGLLQRPDIKLAHLQAKALFLADPVARTPAGSKTLDQAVDECVLTAIYDTILNDVSTPRIIWIESPPHSWFGHGIGGARYFNDNPDCAIRAASLDPLGRYEIHGRAGSVRQAALSFQLYHDNAYGLVIPGVPSRSSSREKFDTALGGLFDDSLQVAPDGSYTITLDPHQPVAAPTISRLNRTRVRC
;
A
#
# COMPACT_ATOMS: atom_id res chain seq x y z
N MET A 1 -5.28 -17.58 4.87
CA MET A 1 -5.96 -18.26 3.75
C MET A 1 -7.47 -18.50 3.96
N GLY A 2 -8.05 -18.30 5.16
CA GLY A 2 -9.48 -18.53 5.40
C GLY A 2 -10.44 -17.53 4.72
N LEU A 3 -10.00 -16.30 4.43
CA LEU A 3 -10.85 -15.26 3.82
C LEU A 3 -11.29 -15.63 2.39
N LEU A 4 -10.36 -16.11 1.56
CA LEU A 4 -10.65 -16.57 0.18
C LEU A 4 -11.56 -17.81 0.14
N GLN A 5 -11.70 -18.51 1.26
CA GLN A 5 -12.54 -19.70 1.34
C GLN A 5 -14.01 -19.38 1.66
N ARG A 6 -14.33 -18.14 2.05
CA ARG A 6 -15.70 -17.74 2.37
C ARG A 6 -16.60 -17.86 1.13
N PRO A 7 -17.86 -18.29 1.27
CA PRO A 7 -18.77 -18.48 0.14
C PRO A 7 -19.03 -17.20 -0.67
N ASP A 8 -19.13 -16.05 -0.01
CA ASP A 8 -19.32 -14.74 -0.63
C ASP A 8 -18.11 -14.32 -1.48
N ILE A 9 -16.89 -14.54 -0.97
CA ILE A 9 -15.65 -14.26 -1.72
C ILE A 9 -15.50 -15.20 -2.92
N LYS A 10 -15.86 -16.48 -2.78
CA LYS A 10 -15.89 -17.42 -3.91
C LYS A 10 -16.89 -16.99 -4.99
N LEU A 11 -18.07 -16.51 -4.59
CA LEU A 11 -19.06 -16.00 -5.53
C LEU A 11 -18.53 -14.75 -6.27
N ALA A 12 -17.94 -13.81 -5.54
CA ALA A 12 -17.34 -12.62 -6.13
C ALA A 12 -16.20 -12.96 -7.10
N HIS A 13 -15.38 -13.97 -6.77
CA HIS A 13 -14.34 -14.48 -7.67
C HIS A 13 -14.92 -15.01 -8.99
N LEU A 14 -15.97 -15.84 -8.92
CA LEU A 14 -16.64 -16.36 -10.12
C LEU A 14 -17.26 -15.23 -10.97
N GLN A 15 -17.82 -14.21 -10.33
CA GLN A 15 -18.35 -13.03 -11.02
C GLN A 15 -17.24 -12.23 -11.70
N ALA A 16 -16.10 -12.00 -11.02
CA ALA A 16 -14.94 -11.35 -11.60
C ALA A 16 -14.40 -12.14 -12.80
N LYS A 17 -14.30 -13.47 -12.69
CA LYS A 17 -13.90 -14.32 -13.82
C LYS A 17 -14.82 -14.18 -15.03
N ALA A 18 -16.14 -14.12 -14.81
CA ALA A 18 -17.10 -13.92 -15.89
C ALA A 18 -16.90 -12.55 -16.59
N LEU A 19 -16.58 -11.50 -15.83
CA LEU A 19 -16.26 -10.18 -16.39
C LEU A 19 -14.99 -10.22 -17.25
N PHE A 20 -13.93 -10.86 -16.77
CA PHE A 20 -12.68 -11.00 -17.53
C PHE A 20 -12.90 -11.79 -18.84
N LEU A 21 -13.70 -12.87 -18.79
CA LEU A 21 -14.02 -13.69 -19.97
C LEU A 21 -14.85 -12.96 -21.04
N ALA A 22 -15.52 -11.87 -20.67
CA ALA A 22 -16.26 -11.03 -21.62
C ALA A 22 -15.32 -10.20 -22.49
N ASP A 23 -14.09 -9.92 -22.03
CA ASP A 23 -13.09 -9.19 -22.80
C ASP A 23 -12.44 -10.09 -23.88
N PRO A 24 -12.35 -9.65 -25.15
CA PRO A 24 -11.67 -10.41 -26.20
C PRO A 24 -10.22 -10.79 -25.88
N VAL A 25 -9.50 -10.00 -25.09
CA VAL A 25 -8.11 -10.28 -24.67
C VAL A 25 -8.01 -11.61 -23.93
N ALA A 26 -9.01 -11.97 -23.12
CA ALA A 26 -9.04 -13.22 -22.38
C ALA A 26 -9.05 -14.47 -23.29
N ARG A 27 -9.44 -14.32 -24.56
CA ARG A 27 -9.50 -15.40 -25.57
C ARG A 27 -8.23 -15.53 -26.40
N THR A 28 -7.27 -14.63 -26.23
CA THR A 28 -5.95 -14.76 -26.86
C THR A 28 -5.15 -15.88 -26.18
N PRO A 29 -4.15 -16.51 -26.85
CA PRO A 29 -3.31 -17.52 -26.21
C PRO A 29 -2.63 -17.03 -24.93
N ALA A 30 -2.18 -15.76 -24.91
CA ALA A 30 -1.60 -15.14 -23.72
C ALA A 30 -2.65 -14.92 -22.63
N GLY A 31 -3.79 -14.31 -22.96
CA GLY A 31 -4.83 -14.01 -21.99
C GLY A 31 -5.46 -15.25 -21.38
N SER A 32 -5.71 -16.30 -22.16
CA SER A 32 -6.23 -17.56 -21.63
C SER A 32 -5.25 -18.26 -20.69
N LYS A 33 -3.93 -18.10 -20.91
CA LYS A 33 -2.90 -18.66 -20.04
C LYS A 33 -2.80 -17.93 -18.70
N THR A 34 -3.09 -16.63 -18.65
CA THR A 34 -2.95 -15.80 -17.44
C THR A 34 -4.27 -15.46 -16.76
N LEU A 35 -5.42 -15.84 -17.34
CA LEU A 35 -6.76 -15.47 -16.87
C LEU A 35 -6.98 -15.75 -15.39
N ASP A 36 -6.74 -17.00 -14.96
CA ASP A 36 -7.02 -17.39 -13.57
C ASP A 36 -6.14 -16.63 -12.58
N GLN A 37 -4.86 -16.46 -12.91
CA GLN A 37 -3.95 -15.64 -12.11
C GLN A 37 -4.43 -14.18 -12.05
N ALA A 38 -4.85 -13.60 -13.17
CA ALA A 38 -5.30 -12.21 -13.22
C ALA A 38 -6.58 -11.99 -12.39
N VAL A 39 -7.50 -12.96 -12.39
CA VAL A 39 -8.69 -12.93 -11.53
C VAL A 39 -8.31 -13.05 -10.06
N ASP A 40 -7.42 -13.99 -9.70
CA ASP A 40 -6.95 -14.17 -8.32
C ASP A 40 -6.27 -12.89 -7.79
N GLU A 41 -5.39 -12.29 -8.59
CA GLU A 41 -4.70 -11.04 -8.23
C GLU A 41 -5.68 -9.88 -8.09
N CYS A 42 -6.65 -9.74 -8.99
CA CYS A 42 -7.70 -8.72 -8.91
C CYS A 42 -8.56 -8.87 -7.63
N VAL A 43 -8.95 -10.09 -7.26
CA VAL A 43 -9.70 -10.35 -6.03
C VAL A 43 -8.88 -10.00 -4.80
N LEU A 44 -7.57 -10.31 -4.78
CA LEU A 44 -6.71 -9.94 -3.65
C LEU A 44 -6.51 -8.42 -3.57
N THR A 45 -6.35 -7.72 -4.70
CA THR A 45 -6.30 -6.25 -4.75
C THR A 45 -7.59 -5.63 -4.20
N ALA A 46 -8.77 -6.17 -4.52
CA ALA A 46 -10.04 -5.69 -3.96
C ALA A 46 -10.14 -5.88 -2.43
N ILE A 47 -9.56 -6.98 -1.90
CA ILE A 47 -9.43 -7.19 -0.45
C ILE A 47 -8.50 -6.14 0.15
N TYR A 48 -7.36 -5.86 -0.49
CA TYR A 48 -6.41 -4.83 -0.04
C TYR A 48 -7.03 -3.44 -0.05
N ASP A 49 -7.79 -3.10 -1.10
CA ASP A 49 -8.53 -1.85 -1.18
C ASP A 49 -9.53 -1.72 -0.02
N THR A 50 -10.23 -2.81 0.34
CA THR A 50 -11.13 -2.81 1.51
C THR A 50 -10.37 -2.54 2.81
N ILE A 51 -9.17 -3.11 2.99
CA ILE A 51 -8.32 -2.87 4.16
C ILE A 51 -7.84 -1.42 4.21
N LEU A 52 -7.37 -0.90 3.08
CA LEU A 52 -6.87 0.47 2.97
C LEU A 52 -7.98 1.49 3.20
N ASN A 53 -9.21 1.20 2.78
CA ASN A 53 -10.36 2.08 2.99
C ASN A 53 -10.80 2.23 4.46
N ASP A 54 -10.32 1.39 5.38
CA ASP A 54 -10.59 1.55 6.81
C ASP A 54 -9.56 2.46 7.51
N VAL A 55 -9.76 3.78 7.35
CA VAL A 55 -8.91 4.81 7.97
C VAL A 55 -9.05 4.88 9.50
N SER A 56 -10.08 4.26 10.08
CA SER A 56 -10.24 4.21 11.54
C SER A 56 -9.17 3.31 12.18
N THR A 57 -8.65 2.38 11.39
CA THR A 57 -7.74 1.34 11.84
C THR A 57 -6.62 1.17 10.80
N PRO A 58 -5.75 2.19 10.58
CA PRO A 58 -4.75 2.13 9.52
C PRO A 58 -3.83 0.92 9.65
N ARG A 59 -3.55 0.27 8.52
CA ARG A 59 -2.65 -0.87 8.41
C ARG A 59 -1.72 -0.67 7.23
N ILE A 60 -0.43 -0.88 7.45
CA ILE A 60 0.56 -0.92 6.39
C ILE A 60 0.52 -2.31 5.76
N ILE A 61 0.12 -2.38 4.50
CA ILE A 61 0.09 -3.62 3.73
C ILE A 61 1.03 -3.51 2.52
N TRP A 62 1.62 -4.63 2.11
CA TRP A 62 2.39 -4.76 0.88
C TRP A 62 1.41 -4.91 -0.27
N ILE A 63 1.47 -3.94 -1.16
CA ILE A 63 0.57 -3.81 -2.30
C ILE A 63 1.31 -4.00 -3.62
N GLU A 64 0.56 -4.16 -4.72
CA GLU A 64 1.12 -4.33 -6.08
C GLU A 64 2.19 -5.42 -6.14
N SER A 65 1.98 -6.46 -5.34
CA SER A 65 3.02 -7.42 -5.03
C SER A 65 2.90 -8.67 -5.87
N PRO A 66 4.03 -9.28 -6.29
CA PRO A 66 4.02 -10.68 -6.70
C PRO A 66 3.57 -11.60 -5.55
N PRO A 67 3.22 -12.87 -5.81
CA PRO A 67 3.15 -13.87 -4.76
C PRO A 67 4.42 -13.88 -3.93
N HIS A 68 4.29 -13.81 -2.61
CA HIS A 68 5.41 -13.64 -1.70
C HIS A 68 5.13 -14.31 -0.35
N SER A 69 6.17 -14.39 0.49
CA SER A 69 6.05 -14.86 1.87
C SER A 69 6.13 -13.68 2.82
N TRP A 70 5.19 -13.57 3.75
CA TRP A 70 5.19 -12.51 4.76
C TRP A 70 4.86 -13.09 6.15
N PHE A 71 5.78 -12.89 7.11
CA PHE A 71 5.66 -13.40 8.49
C PHE A 71 5.32 -14.90 8.56
N GLY A 72 5.91 -15.71 7.67
CA GLY A 72 5.68 -17.16 7.61
C GLY A 72 4.40 -17.56 6.87
N HIS A 73 3.63 -16.62 6.34
CA HIS A 73 2.46 -16.88 5.52
C HIS A 73 2.78 -16.74 4.03
N GLY A 74 2.34 -17.71 3.23
CA GLY A 74 2.28 -17.55 1.78
C GLY A 74 1.12 -16.63 1.41
N ILE A 75 1.43 -15.54 0.71
CA ILE A 75 0.48 -14.54 0.22
C ILE A 75 0.45 -14.63 -1.31
N GLY A 76 -0.76 -14.61 -1.88
CA GLY A 76 -0.94 -14.58 -3.33
C GLY A 76 -0.44 -13.27 -3.95
N GLY A 77 -0.43 -13.19 -5.28
CA GLY A 77 -0.18 -11.93 -5.96
C GLY A 77 -1.35 -10.97 -5.80
N ALA A 78 -1.06 -9.67 -5.83
CA ALA A 78 -2.04 -8.58 -5.83
C ALA A 78 -1.62 -7.49 -6.82
N ARG A 79 -1.04 -7.91 -7.95
CA ARG A 79 -0.57 -7.00 -8.98
C ARG A 79 -1.77 -6.32 -9.63
N TYR A 80 -1.67 -5.00 -9.76
CA TYR A 80 -2.67 -4.18 -10.40
C TYR A 80 -1.97 -2.97 -11.02
N PHE A 81 -2.51 -2.44 -12.12
CA PHE A 81 -1.86 -1.42 -12.95
C PHE A 81 -0.44 -1.77 -13.41
N ASN A 82 0.56 -1.16 -12.77
CA ASN A 82 1.91 -0.97 -13.31
C ASN A 82 2.96 -1.31 -12.24
N ASP A 83 2.78 -2.48 -11.62
CA ASP A 83 3.69 -3.16 -10.69
C ASP A 83 5.16 -2.93 -11.06
N ASN A 84 5.95 -2.49 -10.06
CA ASN A 84 7.40 -2.55 -10.10
C ASN A 84 7.89 -3.69 -9.18
N PRO A 85 8.26 -4.86 -9.72
CA PRO A 85 8.56 -6.04 -8.92
C PRO A 85 9.87 -5.91 -8.12
N ASP A 86 10.71 -4.93 -8.47
CA ASP A 86 11.93 -4.60 -7.75
C ASP A 86 11.67 -3.74 -6.50
N CYS A 87 10.43 -3.22 -6.36
CA CYS A 87 10.03 -2.37 -5.25
C CYS A 87 9.01 -3.07 -4.34
N ALA A 88 9.33 -3.20 -3.06
CA ALA A 88 8.37 -3.64 -2.07
C ALA A 88 7.46 -2.47 -1.66
N ILE A 89 6.49 -2.12 -2.52
CA ILE A 89 5.57 -1.00 -2.30
C ILE A 89 4.64 -1.34 -1.13
N ARG A 90 4.51 -0.41 -0.17
CA ARG A 90 3.61 -0.56 0.97
C ARG A 90 2.76 0.69 1.12
N ALA A 91 1.50 0.50 1.48
CA ALA A 91 0.56 1.60 1.68
C ALA A 91 -0.28 1.42 2.95
N ALA A 92 -0.77 2.56 3.44
CA ALA A 92 -1.84 2.71 4.40
C ALA A 92 -2.61 3.99 4.04
N SER A 93 -3.94 3.98 4.15
CA SER A 93 -4.71 5.22 4.08
C SER A 93 -4.93 5.77 5.49
N LEU A 94 -4.97 7.09 5.59
CA LEU A 94 -4.96 7.82 6.86
C LEU A 94 -6.11 8.81 6.87
N ASP A 95 -6.74 9.01 8.04
CA ASP A 95 -7.63 10.17 8.25
C ASP A 95 -6.78 11.44 8.22
N PRO A 96 -7.09 12.43 7.36
CA PRO A 96 -6.30 13.66 7.20
C PRO A 96 -6.28 14.54 8.45
N LEU A 97 -7.17 14.33 9.42
CA LEU A 97 -7.16 15.05 10.70
C LEU A 97 -6.38 14.33 11.79
N GLY A 98 -5.95 13.09 11.53
CA GLY A 98 -5.20 12.28 12.49
C GLY A 98 -3.72 12.62 12.55
N ARG A 99 -3.11 12.37 13.72
CA ARG A 99 -1.65 12.40 13.91
C ARG A 99 -1.12 10.98 14.01
N TYR A 100 -0.07 10.67 13.25
CA TYR A 100 0.47 9.31 13.14
C TYR A 100 1.98 9.27 13.31
N GLU A 101 2.47 8.11 13.76
CA GLU A 101 3.89 7.78 13.82
C GLU A 101 4.14 6.47 13.08
N ILE A 102 5.11 6.48 12.16
CA ILE A 102 5.59 5.28 11.46
C ILE A 102 6.94 4.92 12.08
N HIS A 103 6.99 3.77 12.73
CA HIS A 103 8.22 3.24 13.32
C HIS A 103 8.81 2.17 12.41
N GLY A 104 10.12 2.25 12.18
CA GLY A 104 10.81 1.25 11.37
C GLY A 104 12.27 1.09 11.74
N ARG A 105 12.92 0.18 11.03
CA ARG A 105 14.36 -0.06 11.11
C ARG A 105 14.95 -0.09 9.71
N ALA A 106 16.04 0.63 9.51
CA ALA A 106 16.87 0.48 8.34
C ALA A 106 17.52 -0.91 8.38
N GLY A 107 17.44 -1.65 7.26
CA GLY A 107 18.08 -2.95 7.15
C GLY A 107 19.60 -2.85 7.27
N SER A 108 20.26 -3.95 7.65
CA SER A 108 21.73 -4.04 7.62
C SER A 108 22.29 -3.95 6.20
N VAL A 109 21.49 -4.31 5.20
CA VAL A 109 21.75 -4.08 3.78
C VAL A 109 21.02 -2.81 3.35
N ARG A 110 21.77 -1.86 2.80
CA ARG A 110 21.21 -0.62 2.27
C ARG A 110 20.31 -0.95 1.07
N GLN A 111 19.06 -0.50 1.14
CA GLN A 111 18.17 -0.51 -0.02
C GLN A 111 18.73 0.45 -1.08
N ALA A 112 18.65 0.07 -2.36
CA ALA A 112 19.14 0.93 -3.45
C ALA A 112 18.42 2.30 -3.47
N ALA A 113 17.14 2.31 -3.10
CA ALA A 113 16.36 3.50 -2.81
C ALA A 113 15.26 3.18 -1.77
N LEU A 114 15.00 4.13 -0.87
CA LEU A 114 13.92 4.15 0.09
C LEU A 114 13.23 5.51 0.02
N SER A 115 11.91 5.49 -0.11
CA SER A 115 11.11 6.71 -0.05
C SER A 115 9.81 6.46 0.72
N PHE A 116 9.32 7.51 1.35
CA PHE A 116 7.99 7.61 1.92
C PHE A 116 7.30 8.75 1.22
N GLN A 117 6.15 8.49 0.62
CA GLN A 117 5.43 9.49 -0.19
C GLN A 117 4.00 9.56 0.34
N LEU A 118 3.53 10.78 0.55
CA LEU A 118 2.17 11.08 0.98
C LEU A 118 1.41 11.63 -0.21
N TYR A 119 0.24 11.08 -0.49
CA TYR A 119 -0.62 11.49 -1.60
C TYR A 119 -1.96 11.99 -1.06
N HIS A 120 -2.60 12.89 -1.81
CA HIS A 120 -3.98 13.31 -1.53
C HIS A 120 -4.93 12.12 -1.52
N ASP A 121 -4.71 11.23 -2.48
CA ASP A 121 -5.49 10.04 -2.70
C ASP A 121 -4.71 9.10 -3.63
N ASN A 122 -4.62 7.85 -3.20
CA ASN A 122 -3.94 6.77 -3.90
C ASN A 122 -4.79 5.50 -3.90
N ALA A 123 -6.12 5.60 -3.69
CA ALA A 123 -6.94 4.41 -3.78
C ALA A 123 -6.69 3.77 -5.15
N TYR A 124 -6.83 2.45 -5.23
CA TYR A 124 -6.48 1.62 -6.38
C TYR A 124 -7.23 1.96 -7.68
N GLY A 125 -7.89 3.12 -7.79
CA GLY A 125 -8.72 3.51 -8.91
C GLY A 125 -9.80 2.47 -9.19
N LEU A 126 -10.04 1.54 -8.25
CA LEU A 126 -10.90 0.39 -8.39
C LEU A 126 -12.32 0.94 -8.39
N VAL A 127 -12.84 1.19 -9.59
CA VAL A 127 -14.25 1.48 -9.80
C VAL A 127 -15.00 0.16 -9.66
N ILE A 128 -15.38 -0.17 -8.43
CA ILE A 128 -16.20 -1.34 -8.15
C ILE A 128 -17.67 -0.95 -8.45
N PRO A 129 -18.36 -1.64 -9.38
CA PRO A 129 -19.76 -1.34 -9.68
C PRO A 129 -20.63 -1.39 -8.42
N GLY A 130 -21.40 -0.34 -8.17
CA GLY A 130 -22.29 -0.22 -7.01
C GLY A 130 -21.62 0.28 -5.72
N VAL A 131 -20.30 0.51 -5.72
CA VAL A 131 -19.60 1.20 -4.64
C VAL A 131 -19.39 2.66 -5.04
N PRO A 132 -19.79 3.65 -4.21
CA PRO A 132 -19.47 5.04 -4.49
C PRO A 132 -17.97 5.19 -4.66
N SER A 133 -17.53 5.74 -5.78
CA SER A 133 -16.11 6.06 -5.98
C SER A 133 -15.68 7.02 -4.87
N ARG A 134 -14.69 6.61 -4.07
CA ARG A 134 -14.18 7.40 -2.94
C ARG A 134 -12.85 8.08 -3.23
N SER A 135 -12.34 7.90 -4.45
CA SER A 135 -11.08 8.42 -4.92
C SER A 135 -11.28 9.20 -6.21
N SER A 136 -10.41 10.16 -6.42
CA SER A 136 -10.71 11.56 -6.65
C SER A 136 -10.94 11.92 -8.12
N SER A 137 -11.31 13.18 -8.40
CA SER A 137 -11.24 13.66 -9.77
C SER A 137 -9.87 13.32 -10.35
N ARG A 138 -9.79 13.08 -11.66
CA ARG A 138 -8.53 12.80 -12.38
C ARG A 138 -7.38 13.75 -11.99
N GLU A 139 -7.72 14.94 -11.53
CA GLU A 139 -6.82 16.01 -11.09
C GLU A 139 -6.12 15.75 -9.75
N LYS A 140 -6.69 14.93 -8.87
CA LYS A 140 -6.20 14.68 -7.50
C LYS A 140 -5.58 13.30 -7.32
N PHE A 141 -5.85 12.38 -8.25
CA PHE A 141 -5.24 11.05 -8.29
C PHE A 141 -3.70 11.18 -8.37
N ASP A 142 -2.98 10.44 -7.53
CA ASP A 142 -1.51 10.46 -7.44
C ASP A 142 -0.90 11.86 -7.21
N THR A 143 -1.66 12.81 -6.66
CA THR A 143 -1.12 14.14 -6.33
C THR A 143 -0.34 14.07 -5.02
N ALA A 144 0.99 14.21 -5.12
CA ALA A 144 1.88 14.20 -3.96
C ALA A 144 1.64 15.42 -3.05
N LEU A 145 1.46 15.16 -1.77
CA LEU A 145 1.39 16.15 -0.68
C LEU A 145 2.76 16.40 -0.05
N GLY A 146 3.66 15.42 -0.14
CA GLY A 146 5.01 15.50 0.41
C GLY A 146 5.71 14.15 0.38
N GLY A 147 6.99 14.13 0.75
CA GLY A 147 7.74 12.90 0.84
C GLY A 147 9.06 13.04 1.59
N LEU A 148 9.57 11.90 2.05
CA LEU A 148 10.91 11.71 2.57
C LEU A 148 11.64 10.75 1.64
N PHE A 149 12.82 11.16 1.19
CA PHE A 149 13.69 10.37 0.33
C PHE A 149 14.97 10.01 1.09
N ASP A 150 15.75 9.07 0.56
CA ASP A 150 16.89 8.41 1.21
C ASP A 150 17.72 9.29 2.16
N ASP A 151 18.24 10.40 1.67
CA ASP A 151 19.16 11.29 2.39
C ASP A 151 18.49 12.11 3.51
N SER A 152 17.17 12.20 3.48
CA SER A 152 16.36 13.00 4.38
C SER A 152 15.89 12.21 5.60
N LEU A 153 15.94 10.87 5.54
CA LEU A 153 15.54 10.00 6.65
C LEU A 153 16.57 10.03 7.78
N GLN A 154 16.14 10.46 8.96
CA GLN A 154 16.97 10.45 10.16
C GLN A 154 16.91 9.07 10.82
N VAL A 155 18.03 8.34 10.78
CA VAL A 155 18.16 7.00 11.37
C VAL A 155 19.05 7.06 12.61
N ALA A 156 18.57 6.52 13.73
CA ALA A 156 19.30 6.43 14.98
C ALA A 156 20.48 5.43 14.87
N PRO A 157 21.47 5.48 15.80
CA PRO A 157 22.62 4.57 15.77
C PRO A 157 22.28 3.08 15.83
N ASP A 158 21.12 2.72 16.38
CA ASP A 158 20.63 1.33 16.45
C ASP A 158 19.83 0.90 15.20
N GLY A 159 19.81 1.74 14.17
CA GLY A 159 19.11 1.54 12.91
C GLY A 159 17.62 1.90 12.96
N SER A 160 17.08 2.33 14.10
CA SER A 160 15.66 2.71 14.20
C SER A 160 15.37 4.09 13.61
N TYR A 161 14.16 4.29 13.11
CA TYR A 161 13.65 5.60 12.71
C TYR A 161 12.19 5.74 13.10
N THR A 162 11.75 7.00 13.25
CA THR A 162 10.34 7.36 13.45
C THR A 162 10.01 8.52 12.52
N ILE A 163 8.93 8.37 11.75
CA ILE A 163 8.37 9.41 10.89
C ILE A 163 7.07 9.89 11.54
N THR A 164 6.92 11.19 11.69
CA THR A 164 5.69 11.79 12.23
C THR A 164 4.90 12.44 11.11
N LEU A 165 3.61 12.14 11.06
CA LEU A 165 2.63 12.80 10.21
C LEU A 165 1.71 13.59 11.14
N ASP A 166 1.75 14.92 11.05
CA ASP A 166 0.99 15.81 11.92
C ASP A 166 0.33 16.91 11.06
N PRO A 167 -1.02 16.93 10.96
CA PRO A 167 -1.74 17.88 10.12
C PRO A 167 -1.70 19.31 10.65
N HIS A 168 -1.26 19.51 11.89
CA HIS A 168 -1.14 20.82 12.52
C HIS A 168 0.29 21.36 12.53
N GLN A 169 1.27 20.52 12.17
CA GLN A 169 2.64 20.97 12.04
C GLN A 169 2.77 21.72 10.70
N PRO A 170 3.21 22.99 10.70
CA PRO A 170 3.58 23.66 9.47
C PRO A 170 4.63 22.78 8.75
N VAL A 171 4.59 22.72 7.42
CA VAL A 171 5.69 22.16 6.62
C VAL A 171 6.92 23.05 6.86
N ALA A 172 7.59 22.83 7.98
CA ALA A 172 8.75 23.58 8.39
C ALA A 172 9.92 23.06 7.55
N ALA A 173 10.70 23.98 7.00
CA ALA A 173 12.03 23.68 6.47
C ALA A 173 12.80 22.78 7.45
N PRO A 174 13.61 21.82 6.96
CA PRO A 174 14.19 20.77 7.79
C PRO A 174 14.96 21.38 8.96
N THR A 175 14.40 21.25 10.17
CA THR A 175 15.01 21.79 11.38
C THR A 175 15.61 20.65 12.18
N ILE A 176 16.93 20.66 12.33
CA ILE A 176 17.68 19.72 13.16
C ILE A 176 17.38 20.05 14.63
N SER A 177 16.44 19.34 15.25
CA SER A 177 16.33 19.33 16.70
C SER A 177 17.05 18.08 17.23
N ARG A 178 18.30 18.26 17.68
CA ARG A 178 18.97 17.27 18.55
C ARG A 178 18.12 17.12 19.81
N LEU A 179 17.49 15.96 20.01
CA LEU A 179 16.91 15.64 21.30
C LEU A 179 18.04 15.32 22.28
N ASN A 180 18.63 16.36 22.87
CA ASN A 180 19.32 16.24 24.15
C ASN A 180 18.25 15.95 25.21
N ARG A 181 18.07 14.68 25.59
CA ARG A 181 17.44 14.34 26.87
C ARG A 181 18.39 13.46 27.68
N THR A 182 19.19 14.18 28.47
CA THR A 182 19.44 13.97 29.89
C THR A 182 19.42 12.52 30.39
N ARG A 183 20.61 12.04 30.77
CA ARG A 183 20.79 10.88 31.64
C ARG A 183 19.89 11.01 32.86
N VAL A 184 19.02 10.03 33.08
CA VAL A 184 18.57 9.70 34.43
C VAL A 184 19.20 8.36 34.78
N ARG A 185 20.19 8.42 35.67
CA ARG A 185 20.63 7.26 36.44
C ARG A 185 19.59 7.02 37.53
N CYS A 186 19.08 5.81 37.62
CA CYS A 186 18.92 5.03 38.84
C CYS A 186 19.15 3.57 38.43
#